data_AF-A0A2N7QA25-F1
#
_entry.id   AF-A0A2N7QA25-F1
#
_cell.length_a   1.000
_cell.length_b   1.000
_cell.length_c   1.000
_cell.angle_alpha   90.00
_cell.angle_beta   90.00
_cell.angle_gamma   90.00
#
_symmetry.space_group_name_H-M   'P 1'
#
loop_
_entity.id
_entity.type
_entity.pdbx_description
1 polymer ?
#
loop_
_entity_poly.entity_id
_entity_poly.type
_entity_poly.pdbx_seq_one_letter_code
_entity_poly.pdbx_strand_id
1 'polypeptide(L)'
;MFFFILLNNAIGKMAEFRVNKNGGKKNFSKTERGLFISAILIIFTSAYFLYNHKEKGFDCKKGISKIIKQEPEYYKNSAIYLIYYLNKTCCNLAGYETIKSYPNLRIIFLFIPDYSDADIQNFKRVFNIDEPVDIRRMDYEWHSLYLKCTKNRWNINLNFFILVINNQIVDIRSF
;
A
#
# COMPACT_ATOMS: atom_id res chain seq x y z
N MET A 1 -13.07 -22.40 9.55
CA MET A 1 -12.75 -23.80 9.94
C MET A 1 -13.88 -24.77 9.58
N PHE A 2 -15.13 -24.50 9.95
CA PHE A 2 -16.30 -25.34 9.61
C PHE A 2 -16.47 -25.66 8.11
N PHE A 3 -16.22 -24.67 7.23
CA PHE A 3 -16.35 -24.85 5.78
C PHE A 3 -15.31 -25.83 5.18
N PHE A 4 -14.08 -25.84 5.72
CA PHE A 4 -13.03 -26.76 5.28
C PHE A 4 -13.32 -28.22 5.68
N ILE A 5 -13.94 -28.43 6.85
CA ILE A 5 -14.34 -29.76 7.33
C ILE A 5 -15.45 -30.33 6.44
N LEU A 6 -16.43 -29.51 6.04
CA LEU A 6 -17.50 -29.92 5.12
C LEU A 6 -16.97 -30.20 3.70
N LEU A 7 -16.03 -29.40 3.22
CA LEU A 7 -15.41 -29.58 1.90
C LEU A 7 -14.57 -30.88 1.84
N ASN A 8 -13.78 -31.16 2.88
CA ASN A 8 -12.99 -32.40 2.95
C ASN A 8 -13.87 -33.66 3.02
N ASN A 9 -14.98 -33.61 3.77
CA ASN A 9 -15.94 -34.73 3.80
C ASN A 9 -16.64 -34.95 2.45
N ALA A 10 -16.94 -33.87 1.71
CA ALA A 10 -17.54 -33.97 0.38
C ALA A 10 -16.54 -34.52 -0.67
N ILE A 11 -15.28 -34.08 -0.62
CA ILE A 11 -14.21 -34.54 -1.52
C ILE A 11 -13.84 -36.01 -1.23
N GLY A 12 -13.78 -36.41 0.05
CA GLY A 12 -13.52 -37.80 0.45
C GLY A 12 -14.57 -38.78 -0.10
N LYS A 13 -15.85 -38.41 -0.04
CA LYS A 13 -16.95 -39.22 -0.62
C LYS A 13 -16.93 -39.26 -2.15
N MET A 14 -16.46 -38.20 -2.82
CA MET A 14 -16.27 -38.21 -4.27
C MET A 14 -15.06 -39.06 -4.70
N ALA A 15 -14.01 -39.14 -3.88
CA ALA A 15 -12.82 -39.95 -4.16
C ALA A 15 -13.11 -41.47 -4.05
N GLU A 16 -13.91 -41.89 -3.07
CA GLU A 16 -14.39 -43.29 -2.97
C GLU A 16 -15.20 -43.71 -4.21
N PHE A 17 -15.91 -42.79 -4.84
CA PHE A 17 -16.71 -43.04 -6.04
C PHE A 17 -15.86 -43.35 -7.29
N ARG A 18 -14.58 -42.94 -7.35
CA ARG A 18 -13.68 -43.18 -8.48
C ARG A 18 -12.98 -44.54 -8.45
N VAL A 19 -12.98 -45.24 -7.31
CA VAL A 19 -12.24 -46.51 -7.16
C VAL A 19 -13.09 -47.74 -7.53
N ASN A 20 -14.41 -47.58 -7.75
CA ASN A 20 -15.24 -48.68 -8.25
C ASN A 20 -15.11 -48.83 -9.79
N LYS A 21 -14.01 -49.45 -10.20
CA LYS A 21 -13.49 -49.61 -11.56
C LYS A 21 -14.23 -50.67 -12.40
N ASN A 22 -15.53 -50.87 -12.19
CA ASN A 22 -16.36 -51.79 -12.96
C ASN A 22 -17.53 -51.05 -13.64
N GLY A 23 -17.27 -50.51 -14.84
CA GLY A 23 -18.10 -50.68 -16.05
C GLY A 23 -19.58 -50.31 -16.08
N GLY A 24 -20.18 -49.67 -15.07
CA GLY A 24 -21.59 -49.27 -15.10
C GLY A 24 -21.78 -47.78 -15.40
N LYS A 25 -22.58 -47.42 -16.42
CA LYS A 25 -23.14 -46.06 -16.56
C LYS A 25 -23.99 -45.76 -15.32
N LYS A 26 -23.37 -45.27 -14.24
CA LYS A 26 -24.08 -44.83 -13.04
C LYS A 26 -24.74 -43.49 -13.35
N ASN A 27 -26.03 -43.54 -13.65
CA ASN A 27 -26.89 -42.38 -13.64
C ASN A 27 -26.94 -41.85 -12.20
N PHE A 28 -26.31 -40.70 -11.95
CA PHE A 28 -26.45 -39.99 -10.68
C PHE A 28 -27.94 -39.91 -10.29
N SER A 29 -28.25 -40.29 -9.05
CA SER A 29 -29.58 -40.09 -8.48
C SER A 29 -29.93 -38.60 -8.46
N LYS A 30 -31.22 -38.26 -8.40
CA LYS A 30 -31.68 -36.85 -8.32
C LYS A 30 -30.97 -36.08 -7.21
N THR A 31 -30.76 -36.73 -6.06
CA THR A 31 -30.10 -36.15 -4.89
C THR A 31 -28.61 -35.89 -5.13
N GLU A 32 -27.89 -36.82 -5.77
CA GLU A 32 -26.47 -36.67 -6.10
C GLU A 32 -26.24 -35.58 -7.15
N ARG A 33 -27.13 -35.48 -8.15
CA ARG A 33 -27.09 -34.37 -9.13
C ARG A 33 -27.28 -33.02 -8.45
N GLY A 34 -28.22 -32.94 -7.51
CA GLY A 34 -28.45 -31.74 -6.69
C GLY A 34 -27.19 -31.32 -5.94
N LEU A 35 -26.57 -32.25 -5.20
CA LEU A 35 -25.34 -31.98 -4.44
C LEU A 35 -24.17 -31.56 -5.33
N PHE A 36 -24.02 -32.17 -6.51
CA PHE A 36 -22.96 -31.82 -7.46
C PHE A 36 -23.14 -30.40 -8.02
N ILE A 37 -24.37 -30.03 -8.40
CA ILE A 37 -24.70 -28.67 -8.87
C ILE A 37 -24.45 -27.66 -7.76
N SER A 38 -24.86 -27.94 -6.52
CA SER A 38 -24.61 -27.06 -5.38
C SER A 38 -23.12 -26.86 -5.10
N ALA A 39 -22.32 -27.94 -5.17
CA ALA A 39 -20.88 -27.86 -4.97
C ALA A 39 -20.20 -26.99 -6.04
N ILE A 40 -20.59 -27.16 -7.32
CA ILE A 40 -20.13 -26.31 -8.42
C ILE A 40 -20.50 -24.85 -8.15
N LEU A 41 -21.75 -24.58 -7.77
CA LEU A 41 -22.22 -23.23 -7.51
C LEU A 41 -21.41 -22.54 -6.40
N ILE A 42 -21.11 -23.26 -5.32
CA ILE A 42 -20.28 -22.76 -4.20
C ILE A 42 -18.85 -22.44 -4.65
N ILE A 43 -18.25 -23.29 -5.49
CA ILE A 43 -16.91 -23.05 -6.02
C ILE A 43 -16.91 -21.80 -6.90
N PHE A 44 -17.89 -21.66 -7.81
CA PHE A 44 -18.00 -20.50 -8.69
C PHE A 44 -18.27 -19.21 -7.92
N THR A 45 -19.18 -19.21 -6.92
CA THR A 45 -19.45 -18.02 -6.11
C THR A 45 -18.25 -17.66 -5.23
N SER A 46 -17.54 -18.63 -4.68
CA SER A 46 -16.30 -18.38 -3.90
C SER A 46 -15.19 -17.82 -4.78
N ALA A 47 -14.99 -18.35 -5.99
CA ALA A 47 -14.02 -17.85 -6.94
C ALA A 47 -14.37 -16.44 -7.44
N TYR A 48 -15.65 -16.18 -7.71
CA TYR A 48 -16.16 -14.85 -8.09
C TYR A 48 -15.98 -13.83 -6.96
N PHE A 49 -16.30 -14.23 -5.72
CA PHE A 49 -16.09 -13.41 -4.53
C PHE A 49 -14.60 -13.09 -4.35
N LEU A 50 -13.71 -14.08 -4.43
CA LEU A 50 -12.25 -13.86 -4.32
C LEU A 50 -11.68 -13.04 -5.48
N TYR A 51 -12.22 -13.18 -6.69
CA TYR A 51 -11.81 -12.40 -7.85
C TYR A 51 -12.24 -10.93 -7.74
N ASN A 52 -13.47 -10.68 -7.27
CA ASN A 52 -14.01 -9.33 -7.11
C ASN A 52 -13.52 -8.63 -5.84
N HIS A 53 -13.25 -9.39 -4.77
CA HIS A 53 -12.67 -8.89 -3.52
C HIS A 53 -11.15 -9.08 -3.46
N LYS A 54 -10.48 -9.28 -4.61
CA LYS A 54 -9.07 -8.88 -4.71
C LYS A 54 -9.05 -7.36 -4.51
N GLU A 55 -8.89 -6.92 -3.27
CA GLU A 55 -8.52 -5.55 -2.95
C GLU A 55 -7.35 -5.19 -3.85
N LYS A 56 -7.60 -4.37 -4.86
CA LYS A 56 -6.53 -3.78 -5.65
C LYS A 56 -5.74 -2.94 -4.65
N GLY A 57 -4.59 -3.46 -4.24
CA GLY A 57 -3.68 -2.75 -3.34
C GLY A 57 -3.51 -1.33 -3.83
N PHE A 58 -3.57 -0.37 -2.92
CA PHE A 58 -3.39 1.02 -3.26
C PHE A 58 -2.00 1.24 -3.87
N ASP A 59 -1.94 1.77 -5.09
CA ASP A 59 -0.67 2.12 -5.74
C ASP A 59 -0.21 3.50 -5.27
N CYS A 60 0.78 3.52 -4.40
CA CYS A 60 1.38 4.73 -3.86
C CYS A 60 1.92 5.68 -4.92
N LYS A 61 2.64 5.14 -5.91
CA LYS A 61 3.26 5.96 -6.96
C LYS A 61 2.18 6.67 -7.77
N LYS A 62 1.09 5.95 -8.07
CA LYS A 62 -0.08 6.53 -8.75
C LYS A 62 -0.76 7.60 -7.91
N GLY A 63 -0.91 7.38 -6.60
CA GLY A 63 -1.48 8.36 -5.68
C GLY A 63 -0.65 9.64 -5.58
N ILE A 64 0.66 9.52 -5.36
CA ILE A 64 1.60 10.64 -5.32
C ILE A 64 1.60 11.40 -6.65
N SER A 65 1.61 10.67 -7.78
CA SER A 65 1.57 11.29 -9.10
C SER A 65 0.30 12.13 -9.32
N LYS A 66 -0.83 11.74 -8.72
CA LYS A 66 -2.07 12.52 -8.79
C LYS A 66 -1.92 13.88 -8.09
N ILE A 67 -1.32 13.91 -6.90
CA ILE A 67 -1.10 15.16 -6.16
C ILE A 67 -0.13 16.07 -6.91
N ILE A 68 0.99 15.53 -7.37
CA ILE A 68 1.99 16.29 -8.15
C ILE A 68 1.37 16.94 -9.39
N LYS A 69 0.42 16.27 -10.05
CA LYS A 69 -0.25 16.77 -11.26
C LYS A 69 -1.28 17.88 -10.99
N GLN A 70 -1.74 18.06 -9.76
CA GLN A 70 -2.64 19.16 -9.41
C GLN A 70 -1.87 20.49 -9.40
N GLU A 71 -0.61 20.48 -8.95
CA GLU A 71 0.25 21.67 -8.88
C GLU A 71 1.63 21.40 -9.52
N PRO A 72 1.69 21.17 -10.85
CA PRO A 72 2.89 20.68 -11.52
C PRO A 72 4.08 21.63 -11.36
N GLU A 73 3.89 22.93 -11.45
CA GLU A 73 4.99 23.90 -11.30
C GLU A 73 5.52 23.99 -9.87
N TYR A 74 4.68 23.72 -8.85
CA TYR A 74 5.12 23.72 -7.46
C TYR A 74 6.01 22.52 -7.14
N TYR A 75 5.66 21.33 -7.65
CA TYR A 75 6.39 20.09 -7.41
C TYR A 75 7.49 19.79 -8.46
N LYS A 76 7.62 20.60 -9.50
CA LYS A 76 8.66 20.44 -10.52
C LYS A 76 10.04 20.53 -9.88
N ASN A 77 10.89 19.52 -10.14
CA ASN A 77 12.25 19.44 -9.61
C ASN A 77 12.25 19.61 -8.08
N SER A 78 11.57 18.70 -7.38
CA SER A 78 11.46 18.74 -5.92
C SER A 78 11.94 17.45 -5.25
N ALA A 79 12.50 17.62 -4.07
CA ALA A 79 12.82 16.59 -3.10
C ALA A 79 11.83 16.72 -1.94
N ILE A 80 10.89 15.79 -1.83
CA ILE A 80 9.80 15.83 -0.85
C ILE A 80 10.07 14.81 0.24
N TYR A 81 10.12 15.28 1.49
CA TYR A 81 10.31 14.47 2.68
C TYR A 81 8.99 14.42 3.46
N LEU A 82 8.42 13.23 3.63
CA LEU A 82 7.25 13.00 4.47
C LEU A 82 7.74 12.55 5.84
N ILE A 83 7.51 13.37 6.87
CA ILE A 83 8.02 13.18 8.24
C ILE A 83 6.88 12.81 9.19
N TYR A 84 6.94 11.57 9.70
CA TYR A 84 6.02 11.04 10.69
C TYR A 84 6.65 10.97 12.07
N TYR A 85 7.86 10.42 12.17
CA TYR A 85 8.54 10.26 13.45
C TYR A 85 10.03 10.55 13.31
N LEU A 86 10.54 11.40 14.20
CA LEU A 86 11.96 11.74 14.28
C LEU A 86 12.57 11.06 15.51
N ASN A 87 13.31 9.98 15.28
CA ASN A 87 14.28 9.51 16.26
C ASN A 87 15.66 10.07 15.89
N LYS A 88 16.11 11.07 16.65
CA LYS A 88 17.38 11.78 16.48
C LYS A 88 18.60 10.84 16.40
N THR A 89 18.49 9.65 17.01
CA THR A 89 19.58 8.67 17.07
C THR A 89 19.57 7.61 15.97
N CYS A 90 18.49 7.48 15.18
CA CYS A 90 18.34 6.31 14.30
C CYS A 90 18.31 6.62 12.79
N CYS A 91 17.91 7.82 12.35
CA CYS A 91 17.68 8.06 10.92
C CYS A 91 18.26 9.41 10.47
N ASN A 92 19.40 9.38 9.77
CA ASN A 92 19.85 10.54 8.99
C ASN A 92 18.83 10.82 7.88
N LEU A 93 18.54 12.09 7.61
CA LEU A 93 17.69 12.49 6.48
C LEU A 93 18.29 11.93 5.18
N ALA A 94 17.59 11.00 4.55
CA ALA A 94 18.11 10.23 3.43
C ALA A 94 18.58 11.14 2.29
N GLY A 95 19.91 11.22 2.09
CA GLY A 95 20.51 11.99 1.02
C GLY A 95 20.42 13.51 1.15
N TYR A 96 19.95 14.06 2.29
CA TYR A 96 19.74 15.51 2.44
C TYR A 96 21.00 16.34 2.20
N GLU A 97 22.14 15.94 2.79
CA GLU A 97 23.42 16.62 2.60
C GLU A 97 23.87 16.67 1.13
N THR A 98 23.57 15.63 0.36
CA THR A 98 23.85 15.59 -1.08
C THR A 98 22.84 16.46 -1.84
N ILE A 99 21.56 16.33 -1.47
CA ILE A 99 20.42 16.96 -2.16
C ILE A 99 20.43 18.48 -2.02
N LYS A 100 20.85 19.02 -0.86
CA LYS A 100 20.90 20.47 -0.61
C LYS A 100 21.89 21.23 -1.47
N SER A 101 22.84 20.54 -2.10
CA SER A 101 23.80 21.14 -3.03
C SER A 101 23.26 21.35 -4.45
N TYR A 102 22.10 20.82 -4.80
CA TYR A 102 21.55 20.96 -6.16
C TYR A 102 20.80 22.30 -6.30
N PRO A 103 21.28 23.23 -7.15
CA PRO A 103 20.79 24.63 -7.16
C PRO A 103 19.36 24.80 -7.69
N ASN A 104 18.81 23.80 -8.39
CA ASN A 104 17.48 23.85 -9.01
C ASN A 104 16.49 22.88 -8.38
N LEU A 105 16.83 22.31 -7.22
CA LEU A 105 16.02 21.30 -6.56
C LEU A 105 15.33 21.92 -5.34
N ARG A 106 14.01 22.06 -5.38
CA ARG A 106 13.23 22.54 -4.24
C ARG A 106 13.16 21.44 -3.19
N ILE A 107 13.55 21.73 -1.95
CA ILE A 107 13.41 20.78 -0.84
C ILE A 107 12.14 21.13 -0.06
N ILE A 108 11.29 20.13 0.16
CA ILE A 108 10.01 20.26 0.84
C ILE A 108 9.96 19.24 1.98
N PHE A 109 9.80 19.70 3.22
CA PHE A 109 9.50 18.85 4.36
C PHE A 109 8.02 18.97 4.74
N LEU A 110 7.32 17.85 4.69
CA LEU A 110 5.91 17.72 5.05
C LEU A 110 5.78 16.90 6.33
N PHE A 111 5.38 17.54 7.41
CA PHE A 111 5.18 16.92 8.72
C PHE A 111 3.75 16.42 8.90
N ILE A 112 3.53 15.37 9.70
CA ILE A 112 2.16 15.03 10.09
C ILE A 112 1.48 16.22 10.80
N PRO A 113 0.14 16.32 10.74
CA PRO A 113 -0.59 17.47 11.30
C PRO A 113 -0.32 17.75 12.78
N ASP A 114 0.00 16.71 13.57
CA ASP A 114 0.15 16.81 15.03
C ASP A 114 1.48 17.44 15.49
N TYR A 115 2.44 17.70 14.59
CA TYR A 115 3.69 18.35 14.97
C TYR A 115 3.46 19.81 15.34
N SER A 116 3.94 20.23 16.50
CA SER A 116 3.87 21.64 16.93
C SER A 116 4.88 22.51 16.19
N ASP A 117 4.70 23.83 16.21
CA ASP A 117 5.69 24.75 15.63
C ASP A 117 7.05 24.63 16.34
N ALA A 118 7.04 24.35 17.65
CA ALA A 118 8.25 24.10 18.42
C ALA A 118 9.00 22.85 17.94
N ASP A 119 8.28 21.78 17.57
CA ASP A 119 8.88 20.57 17.01
C ASP A 119 9.55 20.85 15.66
N ILE A 120 8.88 21.63 14.81
CA ILE A 120 9.43 22.05 13.50
C ILE A 120 10.68 22.92 13.68
N GLN A 121 10.68 23.86 14.63
CA GLN A 121 11.86 24.68 14.92
C GLN A 121 13.01 23.86 15.49
N ASN A 122 12.70 22.90 16.37
CA ASN A 122 13.69 21.96 16.88
C ASN A 122 14.30 21.11 15.76
N PHE A 123 13.48 20.64 14.83
CA PHE A 123 13.95 19.92 13.64
C PHE A 123 14.90 20.76 12.81
N LYS A 124 14.53 22.01 12.46
CA LYS A 124 15.40 22.94 11.71
C LYS A 124 16.76 23.08 12.37
N ARG A 125 16.77 23.32 13.69
CA ARG A 125 18.01 23.49 14.48
C ARG A 125 18.86 22.22 14.51
N VAL A 126 18.24 21.06 14.70
CA VAL A 126 18.95 19.78 14.84
C VAL A 126 19.63 19.36 13.55
N PHE A 127 18.97 19.60 12.40
CA PHE A 127 19.48 19.19 11.10
C PHE A 127 20.16 20.32 10.32
N ASN A 128 20.37 21.48 10.96
CA ASN A 128 20.94 22.68 10.35
C ASN A 128 20.31 22.99 8.98
N ILE A 129 18.99 23.08 8.96
CA ILE A 129 18.23 23.34 7.74
C ILE A 129 18.18 24.83 7.51
N ASP A 130 19.00 25.28 6.57
CA ASP A 130 19.06 26.67 6.12
C ASP A 130 18.01 26.92 5.03
N GLU A 131 17.49 28.15 4.95
CA GLU A 131 16.59 28.57 3.87
C GLU A 131 17.36 28.62 2.53
N PRO A 132 16.73 28.30 1.37
CA PRO A 132 15.29 28.29 1.08
C PRO A 132 14.68 26.88 1.01
N VAL A 133 14.30 26.33 2.16
CA VAL A 133 13.60 25.03 2.27
C VAL A 133 12.15 25.27 2.66
N ASP A 134 11.22 24.64 1.94
CA ASP A 134 9.80 24.67 2.30
C ASP A 134 9.54 23.68 3.44
N ILE A 135 9.00 24.17 4.55
CA ILE A 135 8.66 23.34 5.70
C ILE A 135 7.24 23.65 6.14
N ARG A 136 6.37 22.64 6.05
CA ARG A 136 4.96 22.76 6.45
C ARG A 136 4.39 21.44 6.94
N ARG A 137 3.18 21.50 7.47
CA ARG A 137 2.38 20.32 7.78
C ARG A 137 1.73 19.77 6.50
N MET A 138 1.54 18.46 6.47
CA MET A 138 0.73 17.79 5.46
C MET A 138 -0.70 18.33 5.56
N ASP A 139 -1.22 18.75 4.42
CA ASP A 139 -2.65 18.92 4.25
C ASP A 139 -3.36 17.55 4.25
N TYR A 140 -4.69 17.60 4.18
CA TYR A 140 -5.52 16.41 4.19
C TYR A 140 -5.18 15.42 3.06
N GLU A 141 -4.84 15.92 1.86
CA GLU A 141 -4.56 15.05 0.71
C GLU A 141 -3.25 14.29 0.91
N TRP A 142 -2.18 14.99 1.27
CA TRP A 142 -0.89 14.38 1.59
C TRP A 142 -0.99 13.41 2.76
N HIS A 143 -1.68 13.79 3.84
CA HIS A 143 -1.83 12.93 5.01
C HIS A 143 -2.65 11.66 4.69
N SER A 144 -3.76 11.79 3.96
CA SER A 144 -4.57 10.64 3.53
C SER A 144 -3.78 9.69 2.64
N LEU A 145 -2.99 10.24 1.71
CA LEU A 145 -2.13 9.47 0.83
C LEU A 145 -1.04 8.74 1.60
N TYR A 146 -0.38 9.43 2.52
CA TYR A 146 0.63 8.87 3.41
C TYR A 146 0.09 7.66 4.17
N LEU A 147 -1.08 7.80 4.81
CA LEU A 147 -1.71 6.72 5.57
C LEU A 147 -2.06 5.52 4.70
N LYS A 148 -2.51 5.74 3.45
CA LYS A 148 -2.78 4.65 2.50
C LYS A 148 -1.49 3.93 2.08
N CYS A 149 -0.39 4.67 1.98
CA CYS A 149 0.90 4.11 1.59
C CYS A 149 1.62 3.33 2.68
N THR A 150 1.38 3.70 3.92
CA THR A 150 1.96 3.05 5.11
C THR A 150 1.09 1.93 5.69
N LYS A 151 -0.13 1.74 5.15
CA LYS A 151 -1.06 0.68 5.54
C LYS A 151 -0.57 -0.71 5.11
N ASN A 152 0.59 -1.13 5.59
CA ASN A 152 1.07 -2.50 5.50
C ASN A 152 0.62 -3.29 6.74
N ARG A 153 0.76 -4.63 6.70
CA ARG A 153 0.32 -5.56 7.76
C ARG A 153 0.90 -5.28 9.16
N TRP A 154 1.89 -4.38 9.26
CA TRP A 154 2.68 -4.15 10.46
C TRP A 154 2.35 -2.82 11.16
N ASN A 155 1.48 -1.98 10.58
CA ASN A 155 1.13 -0.65 11.12
C ASN A 155 2.37 0.24 11.39
N ILE A 156 3.48 0.00 10.70
CA ILE A 156 4.71 0.78 10.88
C ILE A 156 4.64 2.01 9.98
N ASN A 157 4.59 3.17 10.62
CA ASN A 157 4.65 4.47 9.96
C ASN A 157 6.12 4.85 9.74
N LEU A 158 6.54 4.90 8.46
CA LEU A 158 7.91 5.21 8.06
C LEU A 158 7.98 6.63 7.49
N ASN A 159 9.14 7.28 7.61
CA ASN A 159 9.38 8.50 6.84
C ASN A 159 9.63 8.14 5.37
N PHE A 160 9.31 9.04 4.45
CA PHE A 160 9.54 8.83 3.02
C PHE A 160 10.32 9.97 2.41
N PHE A 161 11.19 9.61 1.48
CA PHE A 161 11.82 10.51 0.53
C PHE A 161 11.25 10.25 -0.86
N ILE A 162 10.84 11.32 -1.55
CA ILE A 162 10.30 11.28 -2.91
C ILE A 162 11.10 12.28 -3.75
N LEU A 163 11.69 11.80 -4.85
CA LEU A 163 12.38 12.65 -5.82
C LEU A 163 11.52 12.84 -7.06
N VAL A 164 11.24 14.09 -7.40
CA VAL A 164 10.47 14.50 -8.56
C VAL A 164 11.37 15.31 -9.49
N ILE A 165 11.57 14.86 -10.73
CA ILE A 165 12.31 15.59 -11.77
C ILE A 165 11.40 15.74 -12.97
N ASN A 166 11.25 16.95 -13.49
CA ASN A 166 10.37 17.26 -14.62
C ASN A 166 8.95 16.66 -14.46
N ASN A 167 8.37 16.79 -13.26
CA ASN A 167 7.04 16.27 -12.88
C ASN A 167 6.90 14.75 -12.91
N GLN A 168 8.01 14.02 -13.00
CA GLN A 168 8.05 12.58 -12.91
C GLN A 168 8.68 12.14 -11.59
N ILE A 169 8.06 11.16 -10.95
CA ILE A 169 8.61 10.51 -9.76
C ILE A 169 9.76 9.60 -10.21
N VAL A 170 10.98 10.05 -9.93
CA VAL A 170 12.22 9.32 -10.20
C VAL A 170 12.47 8.27 -9.13
N ASP A 171 12.18 8.61 -7.87
CA ASP A 171 12.48 7.74 -6.74
C ASP A 171 11.49 7.92 -5.58
N ILE A 172 11.23 6.82 -4.87
CA ILE A 172 10.48 6.77 -3.60
C ILE A 172 11.19 5.76 -2.71
N ARG A 173 11.65 6.18 -1.54
CA ARG A 173 12.27 5.29 -0.55
C ARG A 173 11.86 5.66 0.87
N SER A 174 11.74 4.66 1.73
CA SER A 174 11.56 4.85 3.16
C SER A 174 12.90 5.09 3.86
N PHE A 175 12.91 5.83 4.98
CA PHE A 175 14.07 6.03 5.84
C PHE A 175 13.70 6.20 7.31
#